data_AF-A0A0F9EH32-F1
#
_entry.id   AF-A0A0F9EH32-F1
#
_cell.length_a   1.000
_cell.length_b   1.000
_cell.length_c   1.000
_cell.angle_alpha   90.00
_cell.angle_beta   90.00
_cell.angle_gamma   90.00
#
_symmetry.space_group_name_H-M   'P 1'
#
loop_
_entity.id
_entity.type
_entity.pdbx_description
1 polymer ?
#
loop_
_entity_poly.entity_id
_entity_poly.type
_entity_poly.pdbx_seq_one_letter_code
_entity_poly.pdbx_strand_id
1 'polypeptide(L)'
;MTLTSIHLENFQSHEETFLELSPGVNVIIGPSDSGKTSIVRALRWLTWNRPGGEAFRSSWGGDTSVTVCLDKTMVRRERKKNHNMYYIDDHVYEAFGSEVPSDVVKLLNLDSVNLQQQLDRPFLLDTPPGQVAHYLNEVAHLDVIDRALQRLAKWIRGIESDIRTHTSNQERLGEAQSSFDYLPNMEKTIERLEEQEGTLREKQDKHRKLGETIDQALRVNTKLDTIRPLLDLDPLVDVALEHRKVKRGLVKEASSLFDLTDRIGDVQTQQKRLKPLQELAPTVD
;
A
#
# COMPACT_ATOMS: atom_id res chain seq x y z
N MET A 1 48.34 32.78 20.87
CA MET A 1 49.02 32.11 19.75
C MET A 1 49.62 33.18 18.89
N THR A 2 50.93 33.14 18.66
CA THR A 2 51.63 34.11 17.82
C THR A 2 52.16 33.44 16.56
N LEU A 3 52.06 34.14 15.44
CA LEU A 3 52.65 33.74 14.17
C LEU A 3 54.18 33.85 14.31
N THR A 4 54.89 32.74 14.25
CA THR A 4 56.36 32.69 14.46
C THR A 4 57.12 32.62 13.15
N SER A 5 56.58 31.92 12.15
CA SER A 5 57.19 31.86 10.82
C SER A 5 56.17 31.62 9.72
N ILE A 6 56.56 32.03 8.51
CA ILE A 6 55.82 31.80 7.27
C ILE A 6 56.79 31.19 6.26
N HIS A 7 56.40 30.10 5.63
CA HIS A 7 57.13 29.46 4.54
C HIS A 7 56.24 29.33 3.30
N LEU A 8 56.72 29.83 2.17
CA LEU A 8 56.02 29.86 0.88
C LEU A 8 56.84 29.11 -0.16
N GLU A 9 56.20 28.20 -0.89
CA GLU A 9 56.79 27.48 -2.02
C GLU A 9 55.87 27.61 -3.25
N ASN A 10 56.44 28.02 -4.38
CA ASN A 10 55.74 28.20 -5.67
C ASN A 10 54.41 28.98 -5.53
N PHE A 11 54.45 30.09 -4.78
CA PHE A 11 53.30 30.96 -4.53
C PHE A 11 53.51 32.34 -5.16
N GLN A 12 52.81 32.61 -6.26
CA GLN A 12 52.95 33.84 -7.06
C GLN A 12 54.43 34.14 -7.40
N SER A 13 54.99 35.25 -6.90
CA SER A 13 56.39 35.64 -7.13
C SER A 13 57.40 34.94 -6.20
N HIS A 14 56.94 34.10 -5.27
CA HIS A 14 57.79 33.40 -4.31
C HIS A 14 58.06 31.97 -4.79
N GLU A 15 59.28 31.71 -5.26
CA GLU A 15 59.76 30.34 -5.58
C GLU A 15 59.94 29.56 -4.28
N GLU A 16 60.76 30.11 -3.38
CA GLU A 16 60.91 29.65 -2.01
C GLU A 16 61.15 30.89 -1.14
N THR A 17 60.37 31.06 -0.07
CA THR A 17 60.52 32.20 0.83
C THR A 17 60.21 31.77 2.26
N PHE A 18 61.19 31.96 3.14
CA PHE A 18 61.05 31.75 4.58
C PHE A 18 61.14 33.08 5.31
N LEU A 19 60.17 33.36 6.17
CA LEU A 19 60.08 34.57 6.98
C LEU A 19 59.99 34.16 8.45
N GLU A 20 60.97 34.57 9.23
CA GLU A 20 60.93 34.48 10.69
C GLU A 20 60.35 35.78 11.25
N LEU A 21 59.33 35.65 12.10
CA LEU A 21 58.57 36.79 12.62
C LEU A 21 58.92 37.04 14.08
N SER A 22 59.11 38.31 14.39
CA SER A 22 59.24 38.78 15.77
C SER A 22 57.87 38.83 16.46
N PRO A 23 57.78 38.64 17.79
CA PRO A 23 56.51 38.72 18.55
C PRO A 23 55.83 40.10 18.56
N GLY A 24 56.46 41.12 17.99
CA GLY A 24 55.96 42.49 17.94
C GLY A 24 55.56 42.91 16.53
N VAL A 25 56.02 44.10 16.12
CA VAL A 25 55.70 44.65 14.81
C VAL A 25 56.70 44.16 13.78
N ASN A 26 56.21 43.48 12.76
CA ASN A 26 56.99 43.04 11.61
C ASN A 26 56.70 43.97 10.43
N VAL A 27 57.75 44.58 9.86
CA VAL A 27 57.62 45.48 8.72
C VAL A 27 58.34 44.88 7.52
N ILE A 28 57.61 44.60 6.45
CA ILE A 28 58.15 44.03 5.21
C ILE A 28 58.34 45.16 4.20
N ILE A 29 59.60 45.46 3.87
CA ILE A 29 59.98 46.58 2.99
C ILE A 29 60.56 46.02 1.70
N GLY A 30 60.25 46.65 0.58
CA GLY A 30 60.79 46.28 -0.73
C GLY A 30 60.17 47.12 -1.85
N PRO A 31 60.74 47.10 -3.06
CA PRO A 31 60.24 47.86 -4.20
C PRO A 31 58.83 47.42 -4.59
N SER A 32 58.04 48.29 -5.22
CA SER A 32 56.73 47.90 -5.75
C SER A 32 56.83 46.66 -6.64
N ASP A 33 55.80 45.82 -6.61
CA ASP A 33 55.73 44.55 -7.36
C ASP A 33 56.75 43.47 -6.95
N SER A 34 57.39 43.61 -5.78
CA SER A 34 58.34 42.63 -5.23
C SER A 34 57.70 41.44 -4.50
N GLY A 35 56.39 41.20 -4.65
CA GLY A 35 55.70 40.10 -3.96
C GLY A 35 55.25 40.35 -2.51
N LYS A 36 55.45 41.55 -1.92
CA LYS A 36 55.01 41.84 -0.54
C LYS A 36 53.53 41.52 -0.29
N THR A 37 52.66 41.90 -1.24
CA THR A 37 51.22 41.64 -1.18
C THR A 37 50.89 40.15 -1.35
N SER A 38 51.76 39.38 -2.01
CA SER A 38 51.61 37.93 -2.17
C SER A 38 51.73 37.17 -0.86
N ILE A 39 52.51 37.68 0.11
CA ILE A 39 52.60 37.12 1.46
C ILE A 39 51.24 37.20 2.17
N VAL A 40 50.58 38.37 2.13
CA VAL A 40 49.22 38.53 2.70
C VAL A 40 48.23 37.62 1.97
N ARG A 41 48.33 37.49 0.65
CA ARG A 41 47.47 36.57 -0.13
C ARG A 41 47.71 35.10 0.24
N ALA A 42 48.95 34.72 0.54
CA ALA A 42 49.28 33.36 0.99
C ALA A 42 48.59 33.05 2.34
N LEU A 43 48.64 33.98 3.29
CA LEU A 43 47.91 33.84 4.55
C LEU A 43 46.40 33.72 4.33
N ARG A 44 45.81 34.54 3.45
CA ARG A 44 44.39 34.42 3.10
C ARG A 44 44.05 33.09 2.45
N TRP A 45 44.95 32.55 1.64
CA TRP A 45 44.75 31.27 0.98
C TRP A 45 44.79 30.11 1.99
N LEU A 46 45.72 30.17 2.94
CA LEU A 46 45.78 29.25 4.07
C LEU A 46 44.50 29.31 4.93
N THR A 47 44.05 30.51 5.30
CA THR A 47 42.92 30.69 6.23
C THR A 47 41.55 30.47 5.59
N TRP A 48 41.33 30.95 4.36
CA TRP A 48 39.98 31.06 3.77
C TRP A 48 39.82 30.38 2.41
N ASN A 49 40.85 29.70 1.88
CA ASN A 49 40.81 29.16 0.53
C ASN A 49 40.57 30.24 -0.54
N ARG A 50 41.15 31.43 -0.35
CA ARG A 50 41.02 32.57 -1.29
C ARG A 50 42.39 33.15 -1.66
N PRO A 51 42.65 33.46 -2.94
CA PRO A 51 41.73 33.40 -4.08
C PRO A 51 41.45 31.95 -4.52
N GLY A 52 40.26 31.72 -5.06
CA GLY A 52 39.91 30.42 -5.68
C GLY A 52 40.60 30.26 -7.05
N GLY A 53 40.49 29.07 -7.63
CA GLY A 53 41.13 28.75 -8.92
C GLY A 53 42.62 28.48 -8.77
N GLU A 54 43.42 28.94 -9.73
CA GLU A 54 44.89 28.71 -9.76
C GLU A 54 45.69 30.02 -9.76
N ALA A 55 45.06 31.17 -9.50
CA ALA A 55 45.70 32.49 -9.53
C ALA A 55 46.81 32.70 -8.48
N PHE A 56 46.94 31.78 -7.52
CA PHE A 56 48.02 31.74 -6.55
C PHE A 56 49.26 30.95 -7.03
N ARG A 57 49.12 30.11 -8.06
CA ARG A 57 50.23 29.34 -8.61
C ARG A 57 51.20 30.26 -9.34
N SER A 58 52.48 29.99 -9.20
CA SER A 58 53.53 30.67 -9.96
C SER A 58 53.49 30.30 -11.44
N SER A 59 53.97 31.20 -12.31
CA SER A 59 54.00 31.00 -13.76
C SER A 59 54.93 29.86 -14.20
N TRP A 60 55.98 29.58 -13.43
CA TRP A 60 56.90 28.47 -13.66
C TRP A 60 56.34 27.10 -13.23
N GLY A 61 55.16 27.07 -12.59
CA GLY A 61 54.51 25.84 -12.15
C GLY A 61 55.15 25.22 -10.90
N GLY A 62 54.76 23.99 -10.60
CA GLY A 62 55.18 23.27 -9.40
C GLY A 62 54.06 23.09 -8.38
N ASP A 63 54.36 22.32 -7.35
CA ASP A 63 53.46 22.14 -6.20
C ASP A 63 53.52 23.39 -5.34
N THR A 64 52.36 23.99 -5.07
CA THR A 64 52.26 25.23 -4.29
C THR A 64 51.96 24.89 -2.84
N SER A 65 52.76 25.41 -1.92
CA SER A 65 52.57 25.21 -0.49
C SER A 65 52.69 26.52 0.29
N VAL A 66 51.88 26.65 1.34
CA VAL A 66 51.94 27.73 2.31
C VAL A 66 51.94 27.09 3.68
N THR A 67 52.98 27.33 4.46
CA THR A 67 53.14 26.81 5.80
C THR A 67 53.31 27.94 6.78
N VAL A 68 52.64 27.84 7.91
CA VAL A 68 52.65 28.81 8.99
C VAL A 68 52.91 28.08 10.30
N CYS A 69 53.80 28.60 11.12
CA CYS A 69 54.03 28.09 12.47
C CYS A 69 53.41 29.03 13.52
N LEU A 70 52.51 28.48 14.34
CA LEU A 70 51.84 29.14 15.45
C LEU A 70 52.44 28.59 16.75
N ASP A 71 53.40 29.30 17.34
CA ASP A 71 54.17 28.87 18.51
C ASP A 71 54.78 27.46 18.37
N LYS A 72 54.03 26.39 18.67
CA LYS A 72 54.45 24.98 18.58
C LYS A 72 53.70 24.15 17.53
N THR A 73 52.69 24.73 16.89
CA THR A 73 51.81 24.01 15.96
C THR A 73 52.04 24.53 14.54
N MET A 74 52.22 23.62 13.61
CA MET A 74 52.40 23.91 12.20
C MET A 74 51.09 23.71 11.44
N VAL A 75 50.69 24.71 10.67
CA VAL A 75 49.58 24.61 9.72
C VAL A 75 50.12 24.76 8.31
N ARG A 76 49.99 23.72 7.49
CA ARG A 76 50.39 23.75 6.09
C ARG A 76 49.20 23.50 5.20
N ARG A 77 49.14 24.25 4.10
CA ARG A 77 48.25 23.98 2.98
C ARG A 77 49.07 23.68 1.75
N GLU A 78 48.70 22.63 1.04
CA GLU A 78 49.38 22.20 -0.17
C GLU A 78 48.40 21.93 -1.30
N ARG A 79 48.72 22.42 -2.50
CA ARG A 79 47.96 22.18 -3.72
C ARG A 79 48.85 21.63 -4.82
N LYS A 80 48.69 20.34 -5.10
CA LYS A 80 49.31 19.62 -6.21
C LYS A 80 48.32 19.50 -7.38
N LYS A 81 48.74 18.89 -8.49
CA LYS A 81 47.88 18.70 -9.68
C LYS A 81 46.60 17.92 -9.36
N ASN A 82 46.72 16.85 -8.55
CA ASN A 82 45.59 15.96 -8.21
C ASN A 82 45.21 15.98 -6.72
N HIS A 83 45.91 16.74 -5.89
CA HIS A 83 45.75 16.72 -4.43
C HIS A 83 45.62 18.13 -3.87
N ASN A 84 44.74 18.31 -2.88
CA ASN A 84 44.56 19.54 -2.11
C ASN A 84 44.44 19.14 -0.65
N MET A 85 45.48 19.43 0.12
CA MET A 85 45.62 18.92 1.48
C MET A 85 45.85 20.06 2.45
N TYR A 86 45.32 19.88 3.65
CA TYR A 86 45.73 20.63 4.82
C TYR A 86 46.46 19.71 5.79
N TYR A 87 47.43 20.27 6.50
CA TYR A 87 48.19 19.59 7.53
C TYR A 87 48.13 20.43 8.80
N ILE A 88 47.82 19.79 9.92
CA ILE A 88 48.04 20.34 11.26
C ILE A 88 48.99 19.38 11.96
N ASP A 89 50.24 19.78 12.11
CA ASP A 89 51.35 18.91 12.51
C ASP A 89 51.34 17.62 11.66
N ASP A 90 51.11 16.45 12.28
CA ASP A 90 51.07 15.14 11.62
C ASP A 90 49.69 14.76 11.05
N HIS A 91 48.65 15.56 11.28
CA HIS A 91 47.28 15.25 10.85
C HIS A 91 47.01 15.78 9.44
N VAL A 92 46.57 14.90 8.54
CA VAL A 92 46.25 15.23 7.15
C VAL A 92 44.74 15.33 6.96
N TYR A 93 44.30 16.43 6.35
CA TYR A 93 42.91 16.67 5.99
C TYR A 93 42.77 16.69 4.46
N GLU A 94 42.02 15.72 3.94
CA GLU A 94 41.70 15.58 2.51
C GLU A 94 40.19 15.81 2.26
N ALA A 95 39.80 15.97 0.99
CA ALA A 95 38.40 15.99 0.56
C ALA A 95 37.47 17.05 1.22
N PHE A 96 38.01 18.18 1.66
CA PHE A 96 37.27 19.30 2.26
C PHE A 96 36.48 20.18 1.26
N GLY A 97 36.49 19.84 -0.03
CA GLY A 97 35.76 20.56 -1.07
C GLY A 97 36.23 22.02 -1.22
N SER A 98 35.28 22.96 -1.10
CA SER A 98 35.53 24.40 -1.21
C SER A 98 35.80 25.08 0.14
N GLU A 99 35.46 24.43 1.24
CA GLU A 99 35.54 25.01 2.59
C GLU A 99 36.84 24.59 3.29
N VAL A 100 37.30 25.38 4.25
CA VAL A 100 38.51 25.08 5.03
C VAL A 100 38.13 24.16 6.20
N PRO A 101 38.92 23.10 6.53
CA PRO A 101 38.63 22.24 7.67
C PRO A 101 38.40 23.04 8.97
N SER A 102 37.40 22.65 9.76
CA SER A 102 37.00 23.39 10.97
C SER A 102 38.13 23.56 11.98
N ASP A 103 39.04 22.58 12.06
CA ASP A 103 40.15 22.59 13.00
C ASP A 103 41.18 23.65 12.61
N VAL A 104 41.43 23.82 11.30
CA VAL A 104 42.29 24.88 10.76
C VAL A 104 41.70 26.25 11.05
N VAL A 105 40.39 26.43 10.86
CA VAL A 105 39.68 27.70 11.12
C VAL A 105 39.77 28.06 12.60
N LYS A 106 39.48 27.10 13.50
CA LYS A 106 39.55 27.30 14.96
C LYS A 106 40.97 27.59 15.43
N LEU A 107 41.97 26.93 14.84
CA LEU A 107 43.36 27.07 15.23
C LEU A 107 43.96 28.41 14.79
N LEU A 108 43.73 28.81 13.53
CA LEU A 108 44.20 30.10 13.02
C LEU A 108 43.45 31.26 13.68
N ASN A 109 42.13 31.10 13.89
CA ASN A 109 41.25 32.10 14.49
C ASN A 109 41.44 33.51 13.89
N LEU A 110 41.56 33.57 12.57
CA LEU A 110 41.75 34.79 11.80
C LEU A 110 40.46 35.18 11.08
N ASP A 111 40.02 36.41 11.30
CA ASP A 111 38.91 37.04 10.61
C ASP A 111 39.41 38.07 9.58
N SER A 112 38.51 38.50 8.69
CA SER A 112 38.68 39.57 7.71
C SER A 112 39.30 40.85 8.30
N VAL A 113 39.01 41.16 9.56
CA VAL A 113 39.58 42.32 10.27
C VAL A 113 41.07 42.15 10.55
N ASN A 114 41.56 40.91 10.70
CA ASN A 114 42.96 40.62 10.99
C ASN A 114 43.86 40.68 9.73
N LEU A 115 43.32 40.40 8.54
CA LEU A 115 44.08 40.40 7.28
C LEU A 115 43.45 41.36 6.26
N GLN A 116 43.86 42.62 6.32
CA GLN A 116 43.41 43.66 5.39
C GLN A 116 44.23 43.69 4.10
N GLN A 117 43.58 43.98 2.98
CA GLN A 117 44.21 44.24 1.68
C GLN A 117 44.61 45.71 1.55
N GLN A 118 45.51 45.99 0.60
CA GLN A 118 46.05 47.32 0.33
C GLN A 118 44.98 48.39 0.01
N LEU A 119 43.83 48.00 -0.53
CA LEU A 119 42.72 48.90 -0.90
C LEU A 119 41.46 48.62 -0.07
N ASP A 120 41.59 47.89 1.04
CA ASP A 120 40.45 47.71 1.93
C ASP A 120 40.08 49.05 2.55
N ARG A 121 38.77 49.31 2.61
CA ARG A 121 38.24 50.53 3.19
C ARG A 121 38.60 50.59 4.67
N PRO A 122 38.84 51.80 5.22
CA PRO A 122 39.09 51.93 6.65
C PRO A 122 37.95 51.29 7.44
N PHE A 123 38.32 50.34 8.29
CA PHE A 123 37.38 49.51 9.05
C PHE A 123 36.37 50.38 9.82
N LEU A 124 35.07 50.11 9.64
CA LEU A 124 33.91 50.81 10.20
C LEU A 124 33.73 52.29 9.81
N LEU A 125 34.76 53.00 9.33
CA LEU A 125 34.65 54.43 9.02
C LEU A 125 33.94 54.70 7.69
N ASP A 126 34.06 53.79 6.72
CA ASP A 126 33.41 53.89 5.41
C ASP A 126 32.31 52.82 5.23
N THR A 127 31.85 52.26 6.34
CA THR A 127 30.78 51.25 6.37
C THR A 127 29.44 51.94 6.64
N PRO A 128 28.35 51.61 5.92
CA PRO A 128 27.03 52.19 6.18
C PRO A 128 26.57 51.94 7.64
N PRO A 129 25.85 52.88 8.28
CA PRO A 129 25.48 52.77 9.70
C PRO A 129 24.77 51.47 10.07
N GLY A 130 23.91 50.93 9.19
CA GLY A 130 23.22 49.66 9.42
C GLY A 130 24.17 48.45 9.43
N GLN A 131 25.20 48.44 8.57
CA GLN A 131 26.21 47.39 8.57
C GLN A 131 27.14 47.50 9.79
N VAL A 132 27.46 48.72 10.23
CA VAL A 132 28.18 48.95 11.49
C VAL A 132 27.41 48.39 12.68
N ALA A 133 26.10 48.68 12.77
CA ALA A 133 25.24 48.14 13.82
C ALA A 133 25.20 46.60 13.79
N HIS A 134 25.09 46.00 12.60
CA HIS A 134 25.11 44.54 12.46
C HIS A 134 26.44 43.93 12.92
N TYR A 135 27.56 44.49 12.47
CA TYR A 135 28.90 44.04 12.89
C TYR A 135 29.08 44.15 14.41
N LEU A 136 28.65 45.25 15.03
CA LEU A 136 28.70 45.41 16.49
C LEU A 136 27.80 44.39 17.21
N ASN A 137 26.63 44.07 16.64
CA ASN A 137 25.76 43.03 17.18
C ASN A 137 26.41 41.65 17.11
N GLU A 138 27.13 41.31 16.02
CA GLU A 138 27.87 40.06 15.90
C GLU A 138 29.00 39.95 16.93
N VAL A 139 29.79 41.02 17.09
CA VAL A 139 30.87 41.09 18.11
C VAL A 139 30.31 40.98 19.53
N ALA A 140 29.13 41.56 19.77
CA ALA A 140 28.43 41.46 21.06
C ALA A 140 27.63 40.16 21.23
N HIS A 141 27.67 39.24 20.26
CA HIS A 141 26.88 38.01 20.22
C HIS A 141 25.36 38.22 20.36
N LEU A 142 24.86 39.37 19.92
CA LEU A 142 23.44 39.73 19.85
C LEU A 142 22.78 39.25 18.55
N ASP A 143 23.59 38.79 17.58
CA ASP A 143 23.20 38.12 16.33
C ASP A 143 22.31 36.88 16.54
N VAL A 144 22.32 36.28 17.73
CA VAL A 144 21.40 35.20 18.13
C VAL A 144 19.94 35.66 18.04
N ILE A 145 19.64 36.91 18.41
CA ILE A 145 18.29 37.47 18.35
C ILE A 145 17.84 37.58 16.89
N ASP A 146 18.71 38.12 16.03
CA ASP A 146 18.42 38.27 14.61
C ASP A 146 18.17 36.91 13.94
N ARG A 147 19.00 35.90 14.24
CA ARG A 147 18.78 34.53 13.75
C ARG A 147 17.46 33.93 14.23
N ALA A 148 17.08 34.18 15.49
CA ALA A 148 15.81 33.70 16.04
C ALA A 148 14.63 34.34 15.29
N LEU A 149 14.65 35.66 15.10
CA LEU A 149 13.63 36.38 14.35
C LEU A 149 13.50 35.88 12.91
N GLN A 150 14.63 35.65 12.22
CA GLN A 150 14.63 35.11 10.86
C GLN A 150 14.03 33.71 10.79
N ARG A 151 14.34 32.83 11.75
CA ARG A 151 13.77 31.47 11.84
C ARG A 151 12.27 31.52 12.10
N LEU A 152 11.82 32.35 13.05
CA LEU A 152 10.40 32.53 13.34
C LEU A 152 9.64 33.05 12.11
N ALA A 153 10.17 34.04 11.40
CA ALA A 153 9.58 34.56 10.17
C ALA A 153 9.53 33.50 9.05
N LYS A 154 10.49 32.57 9.00
CA LYS A 154 10.45 31.44 8.07
C LYS A 154 9.36 30.44 8.45
N TRP A 155 9.20 30.14 9.74
CA TRP A 155 8.16 29.25 10.24
C TRP A 155 6.76 29.80 10.00
N ILE A 156 6.54 31.09 10.30
CA ILE A 156 5.26 31.77 10.04
C ILE A 156 4.87 31.63 8.56
N ARG A 157 5.79 31.95 7.65
CA ARG A 157 5.54 31.83 6.20
C ARG A 157 5.24 30.38 5.77
N GLY A 158 5.90 29.41 6.38
CA GLY A 158 5.64 27.98 6.13
C GLY A 158 4.22 27.59 6.55
N ILE A 159 3.86 27.91 7.79
CA ILE A 159 2.54 27.63 8.36
C ILE A 159 1.43 28.30 7.55
N GLU A 160 1.60 29.56 7.16
CA GLU A 160 0.63 30.26 6.30
C GLU A 160 0.46 29.58 4.94
N SER A 161 1.53 29.02 4.38
CA SER A 161 1.45 28.26 3.14
C SER A 161 0.68 26.97 3.32
N ASP A 162 0.96 26.23 4.39
CA ASP A 162 0.29 24.97 4.71
C ASP A 162 -1.20 25.20 4.94
N ILE A 163 -1.57 26.26 5.68
CA ILE A 163 -2.96 26.66 5.89
C ILE A 163 -3.65 26.86 4.53
N ARG A 164 -3.07 27.65 3.62
CA ARG A 164 -3.64 27.89 2.29
C ARG A 164 -3.84 26.58 1.51
N THR A 165 -2.86 25.69 1.53
CA THR A 165 -2.94 24.39 0.84
C THR A 165 -4.03 23.49 1.45
N HIS A 166 -4.12 23.43 2.78
CA HIS A 166 -5.15 22.64 3.45
C HIS A 166 -6.56 23.19 3.21
N THR A 167 -6.75 24.50 3.25
CA THR A 167 -8.04 25.14 2.92
C THR A 167 -8.48 24.82 1.49
N SER A 168 -7.59 24.97 0.51
CA SER A 168 -7.90 24.61 -0.88
C SER A 168 -8.23 23.13 -1.06
N ASN A 169 -7.53 22.24 -0.35
CA ASN A 169 -7.85 20.82 -0.36
C ASN A 169 -9.21 20.51 0.28
N GLN A 170 -9.58 21.20 1.35
CA GLN A 170 -10.90 21.05 1.97
C GLN A 170 -12.02 21.45 1.00
N GLU A 171 -11.87 22.57 0.29
CA GLU A 171 -12.83 22.99 -0.73
C GLU A 171 -12.98 21.94 -1.83
N ARG A 172 -11.85 21.47 -2.40
CA ARG A 172 -11.85 20.44 -3.45
C ARG A 172 -12.46 19.12 -3.00
N LEU A 173 -12.16 18.69 -1.77
CA LEU A 173 -12.73 17.46 -1.20
C LEU A 173 -14.22 17.62 -0.89
N GLY A 174 -14.66 18.81 -0.46
CA GLY A 174 -16.07 19.14 -0.27
C GLY A 174 -16.85 19.05 -1.59
N GLU A 175 -16.33 19.63 -2.68
CA GLU A 175 -16.92 19.52 -4.01
C GLU A 175 -16.98 18.06 -4.50
N ALA A 176 -15.89 17.31 -4.30
CA ALA A 176 -15.86 15.89 -4.62
C ALA A 176 -16.89 15.09 -3.82
N GLN A 177 -17.09 15.40 -2.53
CA GLN A 177 -18.07 14.75 -1.68
C GLN A 177 -19.50 15.03 -2.17
N SER A 178 -19.82 16.28 -2.51
CA SER A 178 -21.13 16.64 -3.08
C SER A 178 -21.42 15.90 -4.39
N SER A 179 -20.39 15.54 -5.16
CA SER A 179 -20.58 14.72 -6.37
C SER A 179 -21.14 13.33 -6.06
N PHE A 180 -21.01 12.81 -4.84
CA PHE A 180 -21.51 11.50 -4.41
C PHE A 180 -22.87 11.57 -3.68
N ASP A 181 -23.54 12.72 -3.65
CA ASP A 181 -24.84 12.88 -2.99
C ASP A 181 -25.94 11.97 -3.56
N TYR A 182 -25.74 11.39 -4.76
CA TYR A 182 -26.66 10.46 -5.40
C TYR A 182 -26.60 9.02 -4.85
N LEU A 183 -25.51 8.63 -4.15
CA LEU A 183 -25.30 7.26 -3.69
C LEU A 183 -26.45 6.71 -2.82
N PRO A 184 -27.02 7.46 -1.84
CA PRO A 184 -28.13 6.97 -1.03
C PRO A 184 -29.40 6.68 -1.85
N ASN A 185 -29.63 7.44 -2.93
CA ASN A 185 -30.76 7.20 -3.82
C ASN A 185 -30.50 5.99 -4.74
N MET A 186 -29.26 5.79 -5.15
CA MET A 186 -28.87 4.57 -5.86
C MET A 186 -29.04 3.32 -5.00
N GLU A 187 -28.66 3.37 -3.71
CA GLU A 187 -28.84 2.26 -2.76
C GLU A 187 -30.32 1.85 -2.67
N LYS A 188 -31.23 2.82 -2.45
CA LYS A 188 -32.69 2.56 -2.47
C LYS A 188 -33.20 1.98 -3.80
N THR A 189 -32.60 2.39 -4.90
CA THR A 189 -32.97 1.88 -6.24
C THR A 189 -32.55 0.43 -6.39
N ILE A 190 -31.35 0.07 -5.91
CA ILE A 190 -30.85 -1.31 -5.90
C ILE A 190 -31.71 -2.19 -5.00
N GLU A 191 -32.01 -1.76 -3.78
CA GLU A 191 -32.89 -2.52 -2.86
C GLU A 191 -34.23 -2.84 -3.51
N ARG A 192 -34.84 -1.86 -4.20
CA ARG A 192 -36.11 -2.05 -4.91
C ARG A 192 -35.97 -3.03 -6.09
N LEU A 193 -34.86 -2.98 -6.82
CA LEU A 193 -34.59 -3.91 -7.93
C LEU A 193 -34.39 -5.33 -7.43
N GLU A 194 -33.71 -5.52 -6.30
CA GLU A 194 -33.52 -6.83 -5.66
C GLU A 194 -34.85 -7.42 -5.20
N GLU A 195 -35.73 -6.60 -4.60
CA GLU A 195 -37.08 -7.01 -4.23
C GLU A 195 -37.88 -7.46 -5.46
N GLN A 196 -37.82 -6.69 -6.55
CA GLN A 196 -38.46 -7.04 -7.81
C GLN A 196 -37.90 -8.33 -8.42
N GLU A 197 -36.58 -8.55 -8.40
CA GLU A 197 -35.97 -9.80 -8.85
C GLU A 197 -36.46 -11.00 -8.03
N GLY A 198 -36.57 -10.84 -6.70
CA GLY A 198 -37.14 -11.83 -5.81
C GLY A 198 -38.56 -12.24 -6.21
N THR A 199 -39.44 -11.25 -6.43
CA THR A 199 -40.82 -11.53 -6.88
C THR A 199 -40.88 -12.19 -8.25
N LEU A 200 -39.96 -11.86 -9.15
CA LEU A 200 -39.87 -12.46 -10.48
C LEU A 200 -39.48 -13.94 -10.38
N ARG A 201 -38.47 -14.27 -9.55
CA ARG A 201 -38.06 -15.66 -9.30
C ARG A 201 -39.21 -16.49 -8.74
N GLU A 202 -39.96 -15.97 -7.77
CA GLU A 202 -41.12 -16.68 -7.23
C GLU A 202 -42.19 -16.96 -8.30
N LYS A 203 -42.46 -15.99 -9.17
CA LYS A 203 -43.41 -16.16 -10.28
C LYS A 203 -42.91 -17.19 -11.29
N GLN A 204 -41.62 -17.19 -11.62
CA GLN A 204 -41.00 -18.19 -12.49
C GLN A 204 -41.10 -19.60 -11.89
N ASP A 205 -40.85 -19.75 -10.59
CA ASP A 205 -40.98 -21.02 -9.88
C ASP A 205 -42.42 -21.53 -9.86
N LYS A 206 -43.40 -20.64 -9.61
CA LYS A 206 -44.82 -20.97 -9.70
C LYS A 206 -45.20 -21.40 -11.12
N HIS A 207 -44.71 -20.70 -12.14
CA HIS A 207 -44.98 -21.03 -13.53
C HIS A 207 -44.42 -22.41 -13.91
N ARG A 208 -43.19 -22.71 -13.49
CA ARG A 208 -42.56 -24.03 -13.67
C ARG A 208 -43.39 -25.15 -13.02
N LYS A 209 -43.79 -25.00 -11.76
CA LYS A 209 -44.65 -25.97 -11.05
C LYS A 209 -46.00 -26.17 -11.73
N LEU A 210 -46.58 -25.10 -12.26
CA LEU A 210 -47.83 -25.18 -13.01
C LEU A 210 -47.64 -26.01 -14.29
N GLY A 211 -46.54 -25.79 -15.02
CA GLY A 211 -46.16 -26.60 -16.18
C GLY A 211 -46.03 -28.09 -15.85
N GLU A 212 -45.31 -28.41 -14.76
CA GLU A 212 -45.19 -29.80 -14.28
C GLU A 212 -46.55 -30.43 -13.94
N THR A 213 -47.46 -29.65 -13.36
CA THR A 213 -48.81 -30.11 -13.00
C THR A 213 -49.66 -30.36 -14.25
N ILE A 214 -49.56 -29.49 -15.25
CA ILE A 214 -50.22 -29.66 -16.56
C ILE A 214 -49.71 -30.93 -17.24
N ASP A 215 -48.38 -31.15 -17.26
CA ASP A 215 -47.79 -32.36 -17.82
C ASP A 215 -48.27 -33.62 -17.08
N GLN A 216 -48.37 -33.57 -15.75
CA GLN A 216 -48.94 -34.67 -14.97
C GLN A 216 -50.41 -34.91 -15.31
N ALA A 217 -51.22 -33.86 -15.42
CA ALA A 217 -52.63 -33.98 -15.79
C ALA A 217 -52.80 -34.60 -17.19
N LEU A 218 -51.97 -34.20 -18.16
CA LEU A 218 -51.96 -34.78 -19.51
C LEU A 218 -51.56 -36.27 -19.49
N ARG A 219 -50.59 -36.65 -18.66
CA ARG A 219 -50.21 -38.07 -18.46
C ARG A 219 -51.33 -38.88 -17.82
N VAL A 220 -52.04 -38.33 -16.85
CA VAL A 220 -53.19 -39.00 -16.23
C VAL A 220 -54.33 -39.12 -17.24
N ASN A 221 -54.59 -38.07 -18.03
CA ASN A 221 -55.66 -38.11 -19.02
C ASN A 221 -55.39 -39.14 -20.13
N THR A 222 -54.15 -39.23 -20.63
CA THR A 222 -53.76 -40.28 -21.58
C THR A 222 -53.83 -41.69 -20.99
N LYS A 223 -53.51 -41.86 -19.70
CA LYS A 223 -53.77 -43.12 -18.97
C LYS A 223 -55.25 -43.43 -18.83
N LEU A 224 -56.09 -42.42 -18.57
CA LEU A 224 -57.53 -42.60 -18.49
C LEU A 224 -58.14 -42.96 -19.85
N ASP A 225 -57.67 -42.37 -20.93
CA ASP A 225 -58.14 -42.70 -22.29
C ASP A 225 -57.75 -44.12 -22.71
N THR A 226 -56.65 -44.67 -22.19
CA THR A 226 -56.28 -46.08 -22.42
C THR A 226 -57.01 -47.07 -21.51
N ILE A 227 -57.44 -46.64 -20.31
CA ILE A 227 -58.20 -47.48 -19.36
C ILE A 227 -59.72 -47.43 -19.64
N ARG A 228 -60.24 -46.34 -20.18
CA ARG A 228 -61.67 -46.18 -20.52
C ARG A 228 -62.26 -47.35 -21.31
N PRO A 229 -61.62 -47.85 -22.40
CA PRO A 229 -62.13 -49.00 -23.14
C PRO A 229 -62.14 -50.31 -22.32
N LEU A 230 -61.31 -50.42 -21.27
CA LEU A 230 -61.29 -51.58 -20.38
C LEU A 230 -62.43 -51.53 -19.35
N LEU A 231 -62.87 -50.34 -18.94
CA LEU A 231 -64.05 -50.16 -18.09
C LEU A 231 -65.35 -50.56 -18.80
N ASP A 232 -65.41 -50.41 -20.12
CA ASP A 232 -66.55 -50.90 -20.92
C ASP A 232 -66.68 -52.44 -20.94
N LEU A 233 -65.65 -53.17 -20.45
CA LEU A 233 -65.67 -54.62 -20.29
C LEU A 233 -66.20 -55.07 -18.90
N ASP A 234 -66.39 -54.16 -17.93
CA ASP A 234 -66.92 -54.50 -16.60
C ASP A 234 -68.27 -55.28 -16.67
N PRO A 235 -69.25 -54.89 -17.50
CA PRO A 235 -70.51 -55.63 -17.61
C PRO A 235 -70.30 -57.07 -18.08
N LEU A 236 -69.32 -57.32 -18.95
CA LEU A 236 -68.98 -58.65 -19.44
C LEU A 236 -68.28 -59.49 -18.38
N VAL A 237 -67.44 -58.86 -17.54
CA VAL A 237 -66.80 -59.51 -16.39
C VAL A 237 -67.85 -59.89 -15.34
N ASP A 238 -68.80 -59.02 -15.04
CA ASP A 238 -69.89 -59.29 -14.09
C ASP A 238 -70.80 -60.43 -14.58
N VAL A 239 -71.15 -60.44 -15.86
CA VAL A 239 -71.91 -61.55 -16.48
C VAL A 239 -71.13 -62.86 -16.39
N ALA A 240 -69.82 -62.84 -16.64
CA ALA A 240 -68.98 -64.04 -16.51
C ALA A 240 -68.90 -64.54 -15.04
N LEU A 241 -68.85 -63.64 -14.06
CA LEU A 241 -68.86 -63.97 -12.64
C LEU A 241 -70.20 -64.56 -12.19
N GLU A 242 -71.32 -64.06 -12.69
CA GLU A 242 -72.65 -64.64 -12.44
C GLU A 242 -72.80 -66.02 -13.08
N HIS A 243 -72.38 -66.21 -14.34
CA HIS A 243 -72.36 -67.54 -14.96
C HIS A 243 -71.51 -68.54 -14.17
N ARG A 244 -70.39 -68.09 -13.58
CA ARG A 244 -69.56 -68.93 -12.70
C ARG A 244 -70.27 -69.29 -11.41
N LYS A 245 -71.04 -68.38 -10.79
CA LYS A 245 -71.87 -68.69 -9.61
C LYS A 245 -72.94 -69.72 -9.94
N VAL A 246 -73.66 -69.53 -11.05
CA VAL A 246 -74.72 -70.46 -11.50
C VAL A 246 -74.14 -71.85 -11.74
N LYS A 247 -73.01 -71.96 -12.45
CA LYS A 247 -72.31 -73.23 -12.64
C LYS A 247 -71.96 -73.91 -11.32
N ARG A 248 -71.51 -73.14 -10.32
CA ARG A 248 -71.16 -73.68 -8.99
C ARG A 248 -72.39 -74.14 -8.21
N GLY A 249 -73.55 -73.51 -8.41
CA GLY A 249 -74.85 -73.95 -7.88
C GLY A 249 -75.31 -75.28 -8.50
N LEU A 250 -75.26 -75.38 -9.84
CA LEU A 250 -75.63 -76.60 -10.56
C LEU A 250 -74.73 -77.79 -10.19
N VAL A 251 -73.44 -77.57 -9.94
CA VAL A 251 -72.53 -78.62 -9.46
C VAL A 251 -72.93 -79.12 -8.07
N LYS A 252 -73.43 -78.25 -7.19
CA LYS A 252 -73.96 -78.65 -5.87
C LYS A 252 -75.29 -79.40 -5.97
N GLU A 253 -76.17 -79.00 -6.88
CA GLU A 253 -77.42 -79.73 -7.12
C GLU A 253 -77.14 -81.12 -7.69
N ALA A 254 -76.22 -81.22 -8.64
CA ALA A 254 -75.79 -82.51 -9.19
C ALA A 254 -75.22 -83.43 -8.10
N SER A 255 -74.42 -82.92 -7.16
CA SER A 255 -73.94 -83.75 -6.04
C SER A 255 -75.08 -84.19 -5.12
N SER A 256 -76.05 -83.31 -4.84
CA SER A 256 -77.21 -83.66 -4.00
C SER A 256 -78.14 -84.69 -4.64
N LEU A 257 -78.28 -84.65 -5.98
CA LEU A 257 -79.01 -85.66 -6.74
C LEU A 257 -78.27 -87.00 -6.73
N PHE A 258 -76.94 -86.97 -6.83
CA PHE A 258 -76.12 -88.17 -6.71
C PHE A 258 -76.31 -88.86 -5.35
N ASP A 259 -76.30 -88.08 -4.26
CA ASP A 259 -76.56 -88.59 -2.90
C ASP A 259 -77.98 -89.16 -2.75
N LEU A 260 -78.97 -88.55 -3.42
CA LEU A 260 -80.36 -89.02 -3.43
C LEU A 260 -80.52 -90.33 -4.22
N THR A 261 -79.85 -90.48 -5.36
CA THR A 261 -79.83 -91.75 -6.10
C THR A 261 -79.15 -92.85 -5.30
N ASP A 262 -78.09 -92.53 -4.56
CA ASP A 262 -77.40 -93.49 -3.69
C ASP A 262 -78.32 -93.96 -2.56
N ARG A 263 -79.05 -93.03 -1.93
CA ARG A 263 -80.09 -93.34 -0.92
C ARG A 263 -81.24 -94.17 -1.47
N ILE A 264 -81.69 -93.91 -2.69
CA ILE A 264 -82.75 -94.72 -3.34
C ILE A 264 -82.21 -96.13 -3.63
N GLY A 265 -80.94 -96.25 -4.03
CA GLY A 265 -80.24 -97.54 -4.16
C GLY A 265 -80.22 -98.32 -2.85
N ASP A 266 -79.88 -97.66 -1.73
CA ASP A 266 -79.90 -98.26 -0.39
C ASP A 266 -81.30 -98.73 0.03
N VAL A 267 -82.33 -97.90 -0.21
CA VAL A 267 -83.72 -98.26 0.11
C VAL A 267 -84.25 -99.40 -0.77
N GLN A 268 -83.90 -99.46 -2.06
CA GLN A 268 -84.26 -100.59 -2.91
C GLN A 268 -83.56 -101.89 -2.49
N THR A 269 -82.34 -101.79 -1.96
CA THR A 269 -81.60 -102.94 -1.41
C THR A 269 -82.24 -103.43 -0.11
N GLN A 270 -82.72 -102.52 0.73
CA GLN A 270 -83.52 -102.82 1.93
C GLN A 270 -84.88 -103.47 1.56
N GLN A 271 -85.55 -102.95 0.52
CA GLN A 271 -86.85 -103.46 0.07
C GLN A 271 -86.76 -104.86 -0.56
N LYS A 272 -85.66 -105.17 -1.27
CA LYS A 272 -85.36 -106.54 -1.75
C LYS A 272 -85.10 -107.52 -0.60
N ARG A 273 -84.55 -107.06 0.54
CA ARG A 273 -84.37 -107.89 1.74
C ARG A 273 -85.67 -108.17 2.50
N LEU A 274 -86.69 -107.30 2.39
CA LEU A 274 -87.98 -107.43 3.09
C LEU A 274 -89.05 -108.22 2.33
N LYS A 275 -88.92 -108.40 1.00
CA LYS A 275 -89.90 -109.13 0.17
C LYS A 275 -90.20 -110.59 0.56
N PRO A 276 -89.30 -111.38 1.20
CA PRO A 276 -89.64 -112.75 1.61
C PRO A 276 -90.43 -112.85 2.94
N LEU A 277 -90.66 -111.75 3.67
CA LEU A 277 -91.25 -111.78 5.03
C LEU A 277 -92.72 -111.34 5.11
N GLN A 278 -93.33 -110.88 4.01
CA GLN A 278 -94.74 -110.45 3.97
C GLN A 278 -95.73 -111.52 3.45
N GLU A 279 -95.27 -112.72 3.08
CA GLU A 279 -96.13 -113.83 2.65
C GLU A 279 -96.50 -114.82 3.78
N LEU A 280 -96.15 -114.55 5.03
CA LEU A 280 -96.42 -115.43 6.19
C LEU A 280 -96.84 -114.64 7.44
N ALA A 281 -98.07 -114.12 7.48
CA ALA A 281 -98.85 -114.02 8.71
C ALA A 281 -100.35 -113.84 8.41
N PRO A 282 -101.26 -114.50 9.16
CA PRO A 282 -102.62 -114.79 8.70
C PRO A 282 -103.70 -113.86 9.27
N THR A 283 -104.86 -113.94 8.62
CA THR A 283 -106.18 -113.46 9.07
C THR A 283 -106.50 -113.86 10.52
N VAL A 284 -106.97 -112.89 11.32
CA VAL A 284 -107.82 -113.12 12.49
C VAL A 284 -108.87 -112.00 12.53
N ASP A 285 -110.13 -112.45 12.56
CA ASP A 285 -111.40 -111.84 12.98
C ASP A 285 -111.49 -110.34 13.31
#